data_AF-A0A4R9IPC6-F1
#
_entry.id   AF-A0A4R9IPC6-F1
#
_cell.length_a   1.000
_cell.length_b   1.000
_cell.length_c   1.000
_cell.angle_alpha   90.00
_cell.angle_beta   90.00
_cell.angle_gamma   90.00
#
_symmetry.space_group_name_H-M   'P 1'
#
loop_
_entity.id
_entity.type
_entity.pdbx_description
1 polymer ?
#
loop_
_entity_poly.entity_id
_entity_poly.type
_entity_poly.pdbx_seq_one_letter_code
_entity_poly.pdbx_strand_id
1 'polypeptide(L)'
;MTSPFPIPSFAERCKSSAKQSFGASFSHPFVRALADGSLNPKIFRFYQIQDAKYLESFSDACAILSTRVTDPEDKLWLIDAARMALVVEGQLHMGYGKTLGYDAKTIAETEPTPNNLAYQNHMIASVVKGSVVEGFAAITPCPWLYIDLGQYLLKEKGKIPEDHPYASWLLMYSDPGFNEYMTGLLSRLQKYADLADEDSKKRAVLAFQQSCNYEWMFWEQAWTEQNWPSR
;
A
#
# COMPACT_ATOMS: atom_id res chain seq x y z
N MET A 1 -12.39 -13.58 -11.32
CA MET A 1 -12.88 -12.31 -11.91
C MET A 1 -11.73 -11.69 -12.68
N THR A 2 -11.98 -11.10 -13.84
CA THR A 2 -10.96 -10.42 -14.64
C THR A 2 -10.49 -9.14 -13.93
N SER A 3 -9.18 -8.97 -13.77
CA SER A 3 -8.59 -7.75 -13.22
C SER A 3 -8.89 -6.56 -14.13
N PRO A 4 -9.12 -5.35 -13.59
CA PRO A 4 -9.45 -4.17 -14.40
C PRO A 4 -8.23 -3.55 -15.10
N PHE A 5 -7.03 -4.06 -14.82
CA PHE A 5 -5.79 -3.70 -15.50
C PHE A 5 -5.00 -4.95 -15.90
N PRO A 6 -4.11 -4.87 -16.91
CA PRO A 6 -3.29 -6.00 -17.32
C PRO A 6 -2.32 -6.42 -16.19
N ILE A 7 -2.21 -7.73 -15.96
CA ILE A 7 -1.25 -8.32 -15.02
C ILE A 7 -0.18 -9.07 -15.83
N PRO A 8 1.05 -8.55 -15.94
CA PRO A 8 2.15 -9.24 -16.61
C PRO A 8 2.57 -10.54 -15.89
N SER A 9 3.29 -11.41 -16.60
CA SER A 9 3.63 -12.75 -16.10
C SER A 9 4.47 -12.74 -14.82
N PHE A 10 5.40 -11.81 -14.67
CA PHE A 10 6.19 -11.70 -13.45
C PHE A 10 5.38 -11.16 -12.27
N ALA A 11 4.49 -10.21 -12.52
CA ALA A 11 3.55 -9.71 -11.50
C ALA A 11 2.60 -10.84 -11.04
N GLU A 12 2.10 -11.66 -11.96
CA GLU A 12 1.29 -12.83 -11.65
C GLU A 12 2.06 -13.87 -10.81
N ARG A 13 3.34 -14.11 -11.15
CA ARG A 13 4.23 -14.96 -10.35
C ARG A 13 4.36 -14.44 -8.91
N CYS A 14 4.57 -13.13 -8.75
CA CYS A 14 4.66 -12.49 -7.44
C CYS A 14 3.35 -12.64 -6.65
N LYS A 15 2.21 -12.28 -7.27
CA LYS A 15 0.88 -12.38 -6.65
C LYS A 15 0.52 -13.82 -6.27
N SER A 16 0.86 -14.79 -7.12
CA SER A 16 0.66 -16.22 -6.83
C SER A 16 1.43 -16.68 -5.59
N SER A 17 2.67 -16.21 -5.41
CA SER A 17 3.50 -16.56 -4.24
C SER A 17 2.94 -15.99 -2.93
N ALA A 18 2.23 -14.86 -3.01
CA ALA A 18 1.64 -14.16 -1.88
C ALA A 18 0.14 -14.40 -1.72
N LYS A 19 -0.45 -15.36 -2.46
CA LYS A 19 -1.91 -15.56 -2.55
C LYS A 19 -2.59 -15.66 -1.19
N GLN A 20 -1.94 -16.31 -0.22
CA GLN A 20 -2.49 -16.49 1.12
C GLN A 20 -2.57 -15.16 1.88
N SER A 21 -1.47 -14.41 2.02
CA SER A 21 -1.47 -13.14 2.75
C SER A 21 -2.24 -12.05 2.02
N PHE A 22 -2.09 -11.95 0.70
CA PHE A 22 -2.87 -11.02 -0.13
C PHE A 22 -4.37 -11.28 0.00
N GLY A 23 -4.80 -12.54 -0.10
CA GLY A 23 -6.21 -12.92 0.02
C GLY A 23 -6.77 -12.76 1.43
N ALA A 24 -5.97 -12.99 2.47
CA ALA A 24 -6.40 -12.89 3.87
C ALA A 24 -6.85 -11.47 4.26
N SER A 25 -6.29 -10.44 3.62
CA SER A 25 -6.69 -9.03 3.85
C SER A 25 -8.16 -8.77 3.52
N PHE A 26 -8.72 -9.43 2.50
CA PHE A 26 -10.11 -9.24 2.07
C PHE A 26 -11.14 -9.71 3.10
N SER A 27 -10.75 -10.65 3.96
CA SER A 27 -11.57 -11.19 5.04
C SER A 27 -11.15 -10.69 6.42
N HIS A 28 -10.19 -9.78 6.52
CA HIS A 28 -9.70 -9.30 7.81
C HIS A 28 -10.81 -8.54 8.57
N PRO A 29 -10.97 -8.74 9.90
CA PRO A 29 -12.02 -8.07 10.69
C PRO A 29 -12.05 -6.55 10.54
N PHE A 30 -10.88 -5.90 10.54
CA PHE A 30 -10.76 -4.46 10.24
C PHE A 30 -11.41 -4.07 8.91
N VAL A 31 -11.07 -4.79 7.84
CA VAL A 31 -11.52 -4.51 6.47
C VAL A 31 -13.03 -4.73 6.33
N ARG A 32 -13.55 -5.81 6.92
CA ARG A 32 -14.99 -6.08 6.94
C ARG A 32 -15.74 -5.00 7.71
N ALA A 33 -15.30 -4.68 8.92
CA ALA A 33 -15.91 -3.64 9.73
C ALA A 33 -15.86 -2.25 9.04
N LEU A 34 -14.78 -1.95 8.31
CA LEU A 34 -14.66 -0.72 7.51
C LEU A 34 -15.70 -0.70 6.40
N ALA A 35 -15.81 -1.79 5.62
CA ALA A 35 -16.78 -1.91 4.53
C ALA A 35 -18.24 -1.91 5.00
N ASP A 36 -18.48 -2.34 6.23
CA ASP A 36 -19.79 -2.41 6.86
C ASP A 36 -20.18 -1.11 7.59
N GLY A 37 -19.24 -0.17 7.72
CA GLY A 37 -19.42 1.07 8.47
C GLY A 37 -19.43 0.89 9.98
N SER A 38 -19.14 -0.32 10.48
CA SER A 38 -19.18 -0.68 11.90
C SER A 38 -17.83 -0.58 12.61
N LEU A 39 -16.74 -0.32 11.87
CA LEU A 39 -15.41 -0.15 12.45
C LEU A 39 -15.42 0.93 13.53
N ASN A 40 -14.76 0.67 14.66
CA ASN A 40 -14.64 1.65 15.73
C ASN A 40 -13.83 2.87 15.22
N PRO A 41 -14.36 4.10 15.33
CA PRO A 41 -13.64 5.30 14.88
C PRO A 41 -12.26 5.49 15.52
N LYS A 42 -12.03 4.98 16.74
CA LYS A 42 -10.70 5.01 17.39
C LYS A 42 -9.68 4.10 16.69
N ILE A 43 -10.11 2.91 16.27
CA ILE A 43 -9.28 1.97 15.49
C ILE A 43 -8.99 2.58 14.12
N PHE A 44 -9.98 3.20 13.48
CA PHE A 44 -9.76 3.86 12.19
C PHE A 44 -8.83 5.08 12.32
N ARG A 45 -8.96 5.87 13.39
CA ARG A 45 -8.03 6.96 13.72
C ARG A 45 -6.60 6.45 13.87
N PHE A 46 -6.41 5.35 14.62
CA PHE A 46 -5.09 4.73 14.79
C PHE A 46 -4.50 4.34 13.43
N TYR A 47 -5.28 3.63 12.61
CA TYR A 47 -4.90 3.24 11.26
C TYR A 47 -4.47 4.43 10.42
N GLN A 48 -5.28 5.49 10.35
CA GLN A 48 -4.95 6.68 9.57
C GLN A 48 -3.62 7.30 10.01
N ILE A 49 -3.38 7.48 11.31
CA ILE A 49 -2.13 8.10 11.77
C ILE A 49 -0.91 7.24 11.41
N GLN A 50 -1.03 5.91 11.51
CA GLN A 50 0.04 5.00 11.12
C GLN A 50 0.24 4.94 9.59
N ASP A 51 -0.84 5.05 8.81
CA ASP A 51 -0.80 5.09 7.35
C ASP A 51 -0.04 6.33 6.85
N ALA A 52 -0.27 7.50 7.45
CA ALA A 52 0.50 8.71 7.17
C ALA A 52 2.01 8.50 7.35
N LYS A 53 2.42 7.82 8.44
CA LYS A 53 3.82 7.45 8.68
C LYS A 53 4.38 6.45 7.69
N TYR A 54 3.56 5.51 7.25
CA TYR A 54 3.95 4.56 6.21
C TYR A 54 4.18 5.27 4.87
N LEU A 55 3.29 6.21 4.50
CA LEU A 55 3.35 6.94 3.22
C LEU A 55 4.55 7.88 3.12
N GLU A 56 5.04 8.45 4.24
CA GLU A 56 6.34 9.15 4.30
C GLU A 56 7.47 8.23 3.79
N SER A 57 7.58 7.01 4.33
CA SER A 57 8.61 6.05 3.92
C SER A 57 8.38 5.44 2.53
N PHE A 58 7.13 5.27 2.11
CA PHE A 58 6.80 4.83 0.75
C PHE A 58 7.26 5.87 -0.28
N SER A 59 7.04 7.16 0.02
CA SER A 59 7.53 8.26 -0.81
C SER A 59 9.06 8.22 -0.93
N ASP A 60 9.76 8.06 0.19
CA ASP A 60 11.22 7.91 0.21
C ASP A 60 11.68 6.71 -0.62
N ALA A 61 11.00 5.57 -0.52
CA ALA A 61 11.35 4.37 -1.27
C ALA A 61 11.24 4.59 -2.79
N CYS A 62 10.16 5.23 -3.24
CA CYS A 62 9.96 5.62 -4.64
C CYS A 62 11.05 6.61 -5.11
N ALA A 63 11.34 7.64 -4.30
CA ALA A 63 12.37 8.63 -4.60
C ALA A 63 13.77 8.00 -4.73
N ILE A 64 14.15 7.12 -3.79
CA ILE A 64 15.42 6.38 -3.86
C ILE A 64 15.47 5.51 -5.10
N LEU A 65 14.41 4.74 -5.37
CA LEU A 65 14.36 3.86 -6.55
C LEU A 65 14.47 4.64 -7.86
N SER A 66 13.96 5.87 -7.92
CA SER A 66 14.10 6.75 -9.09
C SER A 66 15.57 7.03 -9.45
N THR A 67 16.46 7.04 -8.46
CA THR A 67 17.91 7.23 -8.72
C THR A 67 18.58 6.00 -9.28
N ARG A 68 17.93 4.83 -9.16
CA ARG A 68 18.48 3.51 -9.47
C ARG A 68 18.08 2.97 -10.84
N VAL A 69 17.01 3.49 -11.42
CA VAL A 69 16.57 3.19 -12.78
C VAL A 69 17.36 4.01 -13.80
N THR A 70 17.55 3.48 -15.02
CA THR A 70 18.32 4.16 -16.08
C THR A 70 17.43 4.90 -17.07
N ASP A 71 16.18 4.44 -17.24
CA ASP A 71 15.22 5.03 -18.18
C ASP A 71 14.62 6.34 -17.61
N PRO A 72 14.75 7.48 -18.32
CA PRO A 72 14.20 8.76 -17.86
C PRO A 72 12.69 8.73 -17.58
N GLU A 73 11.89 8.00 -18.36
CA GLU A 73 10.44 7.91 -18.15
C GLU A 73 10.10 7.11 -16.89
N ASP A 74 10.92 6.13 -16.53
CA ASP A 74 10.76 5.41 -15.26
C ASP A 74 11.19 6.27 -14.07
N LYS A 75 12.20 7.14 -14.24
CA LYS A 75 12.59 8.12 -13.21
C LYS A 75 11.45 9.07 -12.90
N LEU A 76 10.89 9.70 -13.95
CA LEU A 76 9.80 10.64 -13.80
C LEU A 76 8.58 9.99 -13.16
N TRP A 77 8.22 8.78 -13.61
CA TRP A 77 7.11 8.04 -13.02
C TRP A 77 7.32 7.73 -11.53
N LEU A 78 8.52 7.34 -11.11
CA LEU A 78 8.82 7.08 -9.69
C LEU A 78 8.80 8.36 -8.84
N ILE A 79 9.25 9.49 -9.40
CA ILE A 79 9.15 10.81 -8.74
C ILE A 79 7.68 11.19 -8.57
N ASP A 80 6.86 10.98 -9.60
CA ASP A 80 5.42 11.23 -9.53
C ASP A 80 4.72 10.29 -8.55
N ALA A 81 5.12 9.02 -8.48
CA ALA A 81 4.62 8.07 -7.49
C ALA A 81 4.99 8.49 -6.06
N ALA A 82 6.22 8.96 -5.83
CA ALA A 82 6.66 9.50 -4.55
C ALA A 82 5.82 10.72 -4.14
N ARG A 83 5.58 11.64 -5.07
CA ARG A 83 4.72 12.81 -4.85
C ARG A 83 3.27 12.41 -4.58
N MET A 84 2.73 11.46 -5.35
CA MET A 84 1.35 11.01 -5.24
C MET A 84 1.07 10.42 -3.85
N ALA A 85 2.01 9.64 -3.30
CA ALA A 85 1.89 9.07 -1.96
C ALA A 85 1.60 10.15 -0.90
N LEU A 86 2.30 11.29 -0.95
CA LEU A 86 2.12 12.39 0.01
C LEU A 86 0.90 13.27 -0.30
N VAL A 87 0.52 13.42 -1.57
CA VAL A 87 -0.65 14.24 -1.95
C VAL A 87 -1.96 13.51 -1.61
N VAL A 88 -2.05 12.21 -1.88
CA VAL A 88 -3.23 11.39 -1.57
C VAL A 88 -3.41 11.25 -0.05
N GLU A 89 -2.32 11.05 0.69
CA GLU A 89 -2.25 11.14 2.16
C GLU A 89 -2.91 12.43 2.64
N GLY A 90 -2.40 13.58 2.22
CA GLY A 90 -2.90 14.87 2.67
C GLY A 90 -4.40 15.06 2.47
N GLN A 91 -4.97 14.55 1.37
CA GLN A 91 -6.41 14.65 1.10
C GLN A 91 -7.25 13.82 2.08
N LEU A 92 -6.88 12.55 2.32
CA LEU A 92 -7.60 11.67 3.25
C LEU A 92 -7.42 12.13 4.70
N HIS A 93 -6.21 12.49 5.11
CA HIS A 93 -5.93 12.92 6.49
C HIS A 93 -6.53 14.27 6.82
N MET A 94 -6.60 15.22 5.88
CA MET A 94 -7.31 16.49 6.12
C MET A 94 -8.81 16.28 6.34
N GLY A 95 -9.43 15.34 5.61
CA GLY A 95 -10.85 15.01 5.75
C GLY A 95 -11.12 14.34 7.09
N TYR A 96 -10.48 13.20 7.33
CA TYR A 96 -10.69 12.39 8.53
C TYR A 96 -10.09 13.00 9.80
N GLY A 97 -9.01 13.78 9.71
CA GLY A 97 -8.40 14.45 10.85
C GLY A 97 -9.38 15.37 11.58
N LYS A 98 -10.23 16.08 10.82
CA LYS A 98 -11.29 16.94 11.38
C LYS A 98 -12.34 16.14 12.15
N THR A 99 -12.76 14.99 11.64
CA THR A 99 -13.84 14.19 12.25
C THR A 99 -13.34 13.28 13.37
N LEU A 100 -12.09 12.83 13.29
CA LEU A 100 -11.48 11.87 14.23
C LEU A 100 -10.55 12.53 15.25
N GLY A 101 -10.34 13.85 15.19
CA GLY A 101 -9.56 14.59 16.17
C GLY A 101 -8.06 14.27 16.11
N TYR A 102 -7.47 14.44 14.93
CA TYR A 102 -6.01 14.47 14.75
C TYR A 102 -5.62 15.46 13.66
N ASP A 103 -4.37 15.91 13.70
CA ASP A 103 -3.80 16.88 12.77
C ASP A 103 -2.35 16.49 12.42
N ALA A 104 -1.71 17.33 11.60
CA ALA A 104 -0.32 17.12 11.20
C ALA A 104 0.65 17.05 12.40
N LYS A 105 0.37 17.79 13.48
CA LYS A 105 1.16 17.73 14.72
C LYS A 105 1.02 16.37 15.39
N THR A 106 -0.21 15.88 15.52
CA THR A 106 -0.51 14.55 16.06
C THR A 106 0.22 13.46 15.29
N ILE A 107 0.21 13.55 13.95
CA ILE A 107 0.95 12.61 13.09
C ILE A 107 2.45 12.72 13.36
N ALA A 108 3.02 13.92 13.31
CA ALA A 108 4.45 14.14 13.52
C ALA A 108 4.97 13.64 14.88
N GLU A 109 4.16 13.77 15.93
CA GLU A 109 4.48 13.31 17.29
C GLU A 109 4.21 11.80 17.50
N THR A 110 3.52 11.14 16.57
CA THR A 110 3.23 9.71 16.65
C THR A 110 4.39 8.88 16.12
N GLU A 111 4.86 7.97 16.95
CA GLU A 111 5.86 6.96 16.59
C GLU A 111 5.22 5.83 15.76
N PRO A 112 5.91 5.31 14.72
CA PRO A 112 5.46 4.11 14.03
C PRO A 112 5.39 2.91 15.00
N THR A 113 4.38 2.06 14.83
CA THR A 113 4.32 0.77 15.55
C THR A 113 5.49 -0.15 15.19
N PRO A 114 5.75 -1.22 15.96
CA PRO A 114 6.72 -2.25 15.59
C PRO A 114 6.50 -2.80 14.16
N ASN A 115 5.25 -3.10 13.78
CA ASN A 115 4.94 -3.58 12.43
C ASN A 115 5.21 -2.51 11.36
N ASN A 116 4.74 -1.28 11.59
CA ASN A 116 4.90 -0.20 10.63
C ASN A 116 6.39 0.08 10.39
N LEU A 117 7.17 0.22 11.46
CA LEU A 117 8.62 0.42 11.35
C LEU A 117 9.33 -0.74 10.62
N ALA A 118 8.93 -1.99 10.89
CA ALA A 118 9.48 -3.15 10.19
C ALA A 118 9.17 -3.12 8.69
N TYR A 119 7.94 -2.72 8.32
CA TYR A 119 7.55 -2.62 6.92
C TYR A 119 8.28 -1.48 6.18
N GLN A 120 8.39 -0.31 6.81
CA GLN A 120 9.19 0.82 6.28
C GLN A 120 10.65 0.40 6.04
N ASN A 121 11.27 -0.22 7.04
CA ASN A 121 12.65 -0.71 6.93
C ASN A 121 12.82 -1.76 5.84
N HIS A 122 11.84 -2.64 5.65
CA HIS A 122 11.81 -3.61 4.56
C HIS A 122 11.85 -2.91 3.20
N MET A 123 10.92 -1.98 2.95
CA MET A 123 10.88 -1.23 1.68
C MET A 123 12.18 -0.48 1.41
N ILE A 124 12.67 0.27 2.40
CA ILE A 124 13.91 1.04 2.28
C ILE A 124 15.10 0.12 2.03
N ALA A 125 15.22 -1.00 2.75
CA ALA A 125 16.28 -1.96 2.53
C ALA A 125 16.24 -2.55 1.11
N SER A 126 15.05 -2.88 0.58
CA SER A 126 14.88 -3.40 -0.78
C SER A 126 15.33 -2.40 -1.85
N VAL A 127 14.98 -1.12 -1.73
CA VAL A 127 15.36 -0.11 -2.75
C VAL A 127 16.81 0.35 -2.63
N VAL A 128 17.38 0.35 -1.42
CA VAL A 128 18.78 0.77 -1.19
C VAL A 128 19.76 -0.36 -1.52
N LYS A 129 19.50 -1.56 -0.99
CA LYS A 129 20.46 -2.68 -1.01
C LYS A 129 20.13 -3.75 -2.05
N GLY A 130 18.86 -3.86 -2.44
CA GLY A 130 18.40 -4.84 -3.43
C GLY A 130 18.70 -4.44 -4.87
N SER A 131 18.37 -5.35 -5.79
CA SER A 131 18.27 -5.05 -7.21
C SER A 131 17.07 -4.14 -7.51
N VAL A 132 17.03 -3.52 -8.69
CA VAL A 132 15.90 -2.67 -9.10
C VAL A 132 14.58 -3.45 -9.11
N VAL A 133 14.58 -4.71 -9.54
CA VAL A 133 13.39 -5.56 -9.52
C VAL A 133 12.94 -5.90 -8.09
N GLU A 134 13.88 -6.07 -7.14
CA GLU A 134 13.56 -6.21 -5.71
C GLU A 134 12.90 -4.94 -5.16
N GLY A 135 13.40 -3.76 -5.53
CA GLY A 135 12.81 -2.47 -5.16
C GLY A 135 11.37 -2.31 -5.67
N PHE A 136 11.13 -2.54 -6.96
CA PHE A 136 9.77 -2.51 -7.51
C PHE A 136 8.86 -3.53 -6.82
N ALA A 137 9.35 -4.76 -6.62
CA ALA A 137 8.56 -5.81 -6.01
C ALA A 137 8.18 -5.51 -4.55
N ALA A 138 9.04 -4.82 -3.79
CA ALA A 138 8.76 -4.43 -2.41
C ALA A 138 7.68 -3.33 -2.30
N ILE A 139 7.65 -2.36 -3.22
CA ILE A 139 6.67 -1.26 -3.19
C ILE A 139 5.33 -1.63 -3.87
N THR A 140 5.30 -2.68 -4.69
CA THR A 140 4.11 -3.00 -5.50
C THR A 140 2.88 -3.43 -4.68
N PRO A 141 2.99 -4.26 -3.63
CA PRO A 141 1.82 -4.78 -2.92
C PRO A 141 0.89 -3.75 -2.32
N CYS A 142 1.41 -2.63 -1.83
CA CYS A 142 0.60 -1.59 -1.19
C CYS A 142 -0.48 -1.02 -2.13
N PRO A 143 -0.15 -0.30 -3.21
CA PRO A 143 -1.18 0.22 -4.11
C PRO A 143 -2.02 -0.91 -4.72
N TRP A 144 -1.42 -2.06 -5.05
CA TRP A 144 -2.16 -3.16 -5.65
C TRP A 144 -3.24 -3.70 -4.71
N LEU A 145 -2.91 -4.00 -3.45
CA LEU A 145 -3.85 -4.55 -2.50
C LEU A 145 -5.01 -3.58 -2.27
N TYR A 146 -4.71 -2.30 -2.06
CA TYR A 146 -5.72 -1.28 -1.78
C TYR A 146 -6.68 -1.08 -2.96
N ILE A 147 -6.18 -0.99 -4.19
CA ILE A 147 -7.01 -0.82 -5.38
C ILE A 147 -7.87 -2.06 -5.64
N ASP A 148 -7.27 -3.27 -5.57
CA ASP A 148 -8.03 -4.51 -5.72
C ASP A 148 -9.10 -4.64 -4.63
N LEU A 149 -8.77 -4.26 -3.38
CA LEU A 149 -9.68 -4.32 -2.25
C LEU A 149 -10.83 -3.32 -2.39
N GLY A 150 -10.53 -2.05 -2.70
CA GLY A 150 -11.55 -1.01 -2.86
C GLY A 150 -12.53 -1.33 -3.98
N GLN A 151 -12.03 -1.80 -5.13
CA GLN A 151 -12.86 -2.21 -6.25
C GLN A 151 -13.68 -3.49 -5.95
N TYR A 152 -13.10 -4.44 -5.22
CA TYR A 152 -13.82 -5.62 -4.74
C TYR A 152 -14.97 -5.24 -3.80
N LEU A 153 -14.70 -4.39 -2.81
CA LEU A 153 -15.70 -3.93 -1.84
C LEU A 153 -16.82 -3.12 -2.52
N LEU A 154 -16.48 -2.25 -3.47
CA LEU A 154 -17.48 -1.52 -4.26
C LEU A 154 -18.38 -2.49 -5.03
N LYS A 155 -17.80 -3.51 -5.67
CA LYS A 155 -18.57 -4.53 -6.38
C LYS A 155 -19.48 -5.34 -5.46
N GLU A 156 -19.01 -5.67 -4.26
CA GLU A 156 -19.79 -6.41 -3.27
C GLU A 156 -20.97 -5.57 -2.73
N LYS A 157 -20.71 -4.29 -2.43
CA LYS A 157 -21.69 -3.36 -1.82
C LYS A 157 -22.62 -2.70 -2.84
N GLY A 158 -22.22 -2.61 -4.09
CA GLY A 158 -22.91 -1.87 -5.13
C GLY A 158 -22.69 -0.36 -4.99
N LYS A 159 -23.53 0.33 -4.22
CA LYS A 159 -23.43 1.79 -3.99
C LYS A 159 -22.98 2.06 -2.56
N ILE A 160 -21.96 2.91 -2.40
CA ILE A 160 -21.55 3.42 -1.09
C ILE A 160 -22.53 4.53 -0.66
N PRO A 161 -23.21 4.41 0.50
CA PRO A 161 -24.08 5.46 1.02
C PRO A 161 -23.30 6.75 1.30
N GLU A 162 -23.95 7.91 1.09
CA GLU A 162 -23.32 9.22 1.31
C GLU A 162 -23.03 9.48 2.79
N ASP A 163 -23.82 8.90 3.69
CA ASP A 163 -23.67 8.97 5.15
C ASP A 163 -22.75 7.88 5.72
N HIS A 164 -22.13 7.06 4.87
CA HIS A 164 -21.22 6.02 5.32
C HIS A 164 -19.98 6.64 5.99
N PRO A 165 -19.62 6.26 7.24
CA PRO A 165 -18.57 6.93 8.01
C PRO A 165 -17.19 6.86 7.34
N TYR A 166 -16.96 5.84 6.52
CA TYR A 166 -15.71 5.60 5.78
C TYR A 166 -15.86 5.77 4.26
N ALA A 167 -16.85 6.54 3.80
CA ALA A 167 -17.14 6.70 2.37
C ALA A 167 -15.92 7.19 1.56
N SER A 168 -15.19 8.20 2.05
CA SER A 168 -14.03 8.76 1.33
C SER A 168 -12.94 7.73 1.08
N TRP A 169 -12.64 6.88 2.06
CA TRP A 169 -11.67 5.78 1.91
C TRP A 169 -12.16 4.77 0.85
N LEU A 170 -13.42 4.33 0.95
CA LEU A 170 -14.00 3.35 0.02
C LEU A 170 -14.04 3.87 -1.42
N LEU A 171 -14.44 5.14 -1.60
CA LEU A 171 -14.51 5.78 -2.91
C LEU A 171 -13.12 5.96 -3.51
N MET A 172 -12.14 6.46 -2.74
CA MET A 172 -10.77 6.67 -3.20
C MET A 172 -10.18 5.39 -3.78
N TYR A 173 -10.15 4.30 -3.02
CA TYR A 173 -9.52 3.06 -3.47
C TYR A 173 -10.36 2.25 -4.46
N SER A 174 -11.62 2.63 -4.67
CA SER A 174 -12.46 2.07 -5.74
C SER A 174 -12.36 2.84 -7.06
N ASP A 175 -11.67 3.98 -7.09
CA ASP A 175 -11.60 4.84 -8.28
C ASP A 175 -10.88 4.13 -9.44
N PRO A 176 -11.55 3.91 -10.59
CA PRO A 176 -10.91 3.32 -11.77
C PRO A 176 -9.77 4.18 -12.33
N GLY A 177 -9.63 5.45 -11.94
CA GLY A 177 -8.50 6.32 -12.29
C GLY A 177 -7.14 5.73 -11.86
N PHE A 178 -7.10 4.89 -10.83
CA PHE A 178 -5.87 4.20 -10.43
C PHE A 178 -5.49 3.01 -11.32
N ASN A 179 -6.34 2.57 -12.24
CA ASN A 179 -6.02 1.45 -13.14
C ASN A 179 -4.84 1.78 -14.09
N GLU A 180 -4.73 3.04 -14.50
CA GLU A 180 -3.59 3.49 -15.31
C GLU A 180 -2.30 3.50 -14.49
N TYR A 181 -2.36 3.98 -13.24
CA TYR A 181 -1.25 3.89 -12.30
C TYR A 181 -0.79 2.44 -12.11
N MET A 182 -1.72 1.51 -11.89
CA MET A 182 -1.39 0.08 -11.75
C MET A 182 -0.81 -0.52 -13.01
N THR A 183 -1.33 -0.17 -14.18
CA THR A 183 -0.74 -0.60 -15.46
C THR A 183 0.71 -0.10 -15.59
N GLY A 184 0.97 1.15 -15.22
CA GLY A 184 2.31 1.75 -15.21
C GLY A 184 3.27 1.09 -14.22
N LEU A 185 2.79 0.74 -13.02
CA LEU A 185 3.59 0.07 -12.00
C LEU A 185 3.94 -1.37 -12.40
N LEU A 186 2.94 -2.16 -12.80
CA LEU A 186 3.14 -3.58 -13.11
C LEU A 186 3.95 -3.79 -14.38
N SER A 187 3.82 -2.92 -15.38
CA SER A 187 4.66 -2.96 -16.58
C SER A 187 6.13 -2.67 -16.26
N ARG A 188 6.43 -1.76 -15.32
CA ARG A 188 7.80 -1.50 -14.84
C ARG A 188 8.35 -2.67 -14.05
N LEU A 189 7.55 -3.27 -13.16
CA LEU A 189 7.93 -4.50 -12.46
C LEU A 189 8.31 -5.61 -13.47
N GLN A 190 7.53 -5.79 -14.53
CA GLN A 190 7.83 -6.74 -15.60
C GLN A 190 9.13 -6.37 -16.35
N LYS A 191 9.26 -5.11 -16.79
CA LYS A 191 10.44 -4.60 -17.51
C LYS A 191 11.74 -4.88 -16.73
N TYR A 192 11.76 -4.55 -15.44
CA TYR A 192 12.95 -4.77 -14.61
C TYR A 192 13.17 -6.23 -14.24
N ALA A 193 12.11 -7.05 -14.25
CA ALA A 193 12.28 -8.50 -14.17
C ALA A 193 12.96 -9.05 -15.43
N ASP A 194 12.57 -8.62 -16.62
CA ASP A 194 13.16 -9.10 -17.87
C ASP A 194 14.66 -8.77 -17.99
N LEU A 195 15.10 -7.69 -17.35
CA LEU A 195 16.51 -7.27 -17.26
C LEU A 195 17.31 -7.96 -16.14
N ALA A 196 16.64 -8.66 -15.22
CA ALA A 196 17.27 -9.24 -14.04
C ALA A 196 17.64 -10.72 -14.21
N ASP A 197 18.68 -11.15 -13.50
CA ASP A 197 18.99 -12.57 -13.36
C ASP A 197 17.93 -13.31 -12.50
N GLU A 198 17.94 -14.64 -12.59
CA GLU A 198 16.94 -15.47 -11.88
C GLU A 198 17.05 -15.38 -10.36
N ASP A 199 18.23 -15.11 -9.80
CA ASP A 199 18.39 -14.99 -8.36
C ASP A 199 17.80 -13.68 -7.83
N SER A 200 17.95 -12.59 -8.58
CA SER A 200 17.30 -11.31 -8.33
C SER A 200 15.78 -11.42 -8.45
N LYS A 201 15.28 -12.14 -9.46
CA LYS A 201 13.84 -12.45 -9.58
C LYS A 201 13.32 -13.24 -8.38
N LYS A 202 14.05 -14.25 -7.90
CA LYS A 202 13.66 -15.02 -6.70
C LYS A 202 13.60 -14.12 -5.47
N ARG A 203 14.59 -13.26 -5.25
CA ARG A 203 14.57 -12.29 -4.14
C ARG A 203 13.44 -11.29 -4.27
N ALA A 204 13.13 -10.82 -5.48
CA ALA A 204 12.01 -9.92 -5.74
C ALA A 204 10.66 -10.57 -5.40
N VAL A 205 10.46 -11.84 -5.77
CA VAL A 205 9.25 -12.60 -5.38
C VAL A 205 9.12 -12.68 -3.85
N LEU A 206 10.23 -12.94 -3.13
CA LEU A 206 10.22 -12.95 -1.67
C LEU A 206 9.93 -11.56 -1.08
N ALA A 207 10.50 -10.50 -1.65
CA ALA A 207 10.25 -9.13 -1.21
C ALA A 207 8.78 -8.73 -1.37
N PHE A 208 8.16 -9.11 -2.49
CA PHE A 208 6.73 -8.93 -2.71
C PHE A 208 5.91 -9.69 -1.67
N GLN A 209 6.23 -10.97 -1.42
CA GLN A 209 5.54 -11.78 -0.44
C GLN A 209 5.64 -11.20 0.98
N GLN A 210 6.81 -10.68 1.36
CA GLN A 210 7.03 -10.01 2.64
C GLN A 210 6.19 -8.75 2.76
N SER A 211 6.15 -7.90 1.73
CA SER A 211 5.27 -6.73 1.71
C SER A 211 3.79 -7.12 1.85
N CYS A 212 3.31 -8.18 1.18
CA CYS A 212 1.94 -8.68 1.39
C CYS A 212 1.68 -9.18 2.82
N ASN A 213 2.67 -9.79 3.48
CA ASN A 213 2.55 -10.16 4.89
C ASN A 213 2.45 -8.92 5.78
N TYR A 214 3.29 -7.92 5.53
CA TYR A 214 3.23 -6.66 6.27
C TYR A 214 1.94 -5.89 6.05
N GLU A 215 1.36 -5.91 4.86
CA GLU A 215 0.02 -5.36 4.59
C GLU A 215 -1.05 -6.04 5.45
N TRP A 216 -1.06 -7.37 5.52
CA TRP A 216 -1.99 -8.09 6.38
C TRP A 216 -1.77 -7.71 7.86
N MET A 217 -0.51 -7.68 8.30
CA MET A 217 -0.14 -7.24 9.64
C MET A 217 -0.44 -5.76 9.86
N PHE A 218 -0.59 -4.95 8.80
CA PHE A 218 -0.96 -3.54 8.89
C PHE A 218 -2.43 -3.40 9.34
N TRP A 219 -3.31 -4.26 8.84
CA TRP A 219 -4.68 -4.35 9.34
C TRP A 219 -4.73 -4.84 10.78
N GLU A 220 -3.92 -5.84 11.10
CA GLU A 220 -3.90 -6.45 12.44
C GLU A 220 -3.33 -5.48 13.49
N GLN A 221 -2.28 -4.72 13.17
CA GLN A 221 -1.76 -3.70 14.11
C GLN A 221 -2.80 -2.65 14.45
N ALA A 222 -3.67 -2.29 13.50
CA ALA A 222 -4.72 -1.30 13.75
C ALA A 222 -5.83 -1.93 14.58
N TRP A 223 -6.24 -3.14 14.21
CA TRP A 223 -7.30 -3.88 14.89
C TRP A 223 -6.98 -4.17 16.37
N THR A 224 -5.72 -4.44 16.66
CA THR A 224 -5.21 -4.72 18.01
C THR A 224 -4.59 -3.52 18.70
N GLU A 225 -4.56 -2.35 18.04
CA GLU A 225 -3.90 -1.12 18.50
C GLU A 225 -2.45 -1.39 18.97
N GLN A 226 -1.69 -2.16 18.16
CA GLN A 226 -0.34 -2.62 18.49
C GLN A 226 0.57 -1.45 18.89
N ASN A 227 1.30 -1.63 19.99
CA ASN A 227 2.27 -0.64 20.45
C ASN A 227 3.58 -1.31 20.89
N TRP A 228 4.61 -0.50 21.07
CA TRP A 228 5.86 -0.92 21.69
C TRP A 228 5.62 -1.39 23.13
N PRO A 229 6.30 -2.45 23.58
CA PRO A 229 6.17 -2.94 24.97
C PRO A 229 6.60 -1.94 26.05
N SER A 230 7.37 -0.92 25.67
CA SER A 230 7.83 0.15 26.56
C SER A 230 6.79 1.25 26.79
N ARG A 231 5.55 1.08 26.30
CA ARG A 231 4.46 2.05 26.37
C ARG A 231 3.28 1.52 27.17
#